data_AF-A0A940F375-F1
#
_entry.id   AF-A0A940F375-F1
#
_cell.length_a   1.000
_cell.length_b   1.000
_cell.length_c   1.000
_cell.angle_alpha   90.00
_cell.angle_beta   90.00
_cell.angle_gamma   90.00
#
_symmetry.space_group_name_H-M   'P 1'
#
loop_
_entity.id
_entity.type
_entity.pdbx_description
1 polymer ?
#
loop_
_entity_poly.entity_id
_entity_poly.type
_entity_poly.pdbx_seq_one_letter_code
_entity_poly.pdbx_strand_id
1 'polypeptide(L)' 'MPTRHVWLLPPLGVGEPRQGLVLEWRKVPQRTGPPQWQARVIFVRGEQVVVEWWYAVYLVPVASEGPGTQKRPATHEG' A
#
# COMPACT_ATOMS: atom_id res chain seq x y z
N MET A 1 -14.01 -1.90 4.52
CA MET A 1 -13.29 -1.53 3.28
C MET A 1 -12.19 -2.57 3.05
N PRO A 2 -11.96 -3.05 1.82
CA PRO A 2 -10.84 -3.94 1.55
C PRO A 2 -9.52 -3.19 1.81
N THR A 3 -8.64 -3.77 2.62
CA THR A 3 -7.26 -3.31 2.82
C THR A 3 -6.55 -3.29 1.46
N ARG A 4 -5.94 -2.16 1.11
CA ARG A 4 -5.27 -1.99 -0.20
C ARG A 4 -3.76 -2.07 -0.05
N HIS A 5 -3.11 -2.89 -0.87
CA HIS A 5 -1.65 -2.96 -0.97
C HIS A 5 -1.13 -1.78 -1.80
N VAL A 6 -0.12 -1.10 -1.29
CA VAL A 6 0.50 0.07 -1.91
C VAL A 6 2.02 0.00 -1.83
N TRP A 7 2.67 0.58 -2.83
CA TRP A 7 4.03 1.08 -2.72
C TRP A 7 4.01 2.47 -2.07
N LEU A 8 4.82 2.65 -1.04
CA LEU A 8 5.18 3.92 -0.45
C LEU A 8 6.43 4.43 -1.18
N LEU A 9 6.27 5.51 -1.95
CA LEU A 9 7.34 6.15 -2.70
C LEU A 9 7.68 7.50 -2.04
N PRO A 10 8.64 7.55 -1.11
CA PRO A 10 9.01 8.81 -0.46
C PRO A 10 9.57 9.83 -1.47
N PRO A 11 9.57 11.13 -1.11
CA PRO A 11 10.31 12.13 -1.87
C PRO A 11 11.79 11.72 -2.03
N LEU A 12 12.39 12.13 -3.15
CA LEU A 12 13.79 11.84 -3.46
C LEU A 12 14.71 12.23 -2.30
N GLY A 13 15.56 11.29 -1.86
CA GLY A 13 16.53 11.50 -0.79
C GLY A 13 15.99 11.39 0.65
N VAL A 14 14.69 11.15 0.85
CA VAL A 14 14.09 11.03 2.19
C VAL A 14 14.09 9.57 2.71
N GLY A 15 14.04 8.59 1.80
CA GLY A 15 14.09 7.18 2.15
C GLY A 15 13.95 6.26 0.95
N GLU A 16 13.92 4.96 1.22
CA GLU A 16 13.77 3.91 0.21
C GLU A 16 12.29 3.56 -0.02
N PRO A 17 11.90 3.20 -1.26
CA PRO A 17 10.59 2.64 -1.57
C PRO A 17 10.25 1.40 -0.74
N ARG A 18 8.98 1.27 -0.31
CA ARG A 18 8.53 0.16 0.55
C ARG A 18 7.14 -0.30 0.18
N GLN A 19 6.81 -1.54 0.51
CA GLN A 19 5.44 -2.04 0.43
C GLN A 19 4.72 -1.88 1.76
N GLY A 20 3.42 -1.60 1.71
CA GLY A 20 2.59 -1.51 2.89
C GLY A 20 1.11 -1.67 2.61
N LEU A 21 0.32 -1.72 3.66
CA LEU A 21 -1.12 -1.91 3.60
C LEU A 21 -1.84 -0.68 4.14
N VAL A 22 -2.79 -0.17 3.37
CA VAL A 22 -3.65 0.94 3.80
C VAL A 22 -4.72 0.42 4.77
N LEU A 23 -4.73 0.98 5.97
CA LEU A 23 -5.68 0.66 7.04
C LEU A 23 -6.91 1.58 7.01
N GLU A 24 -6.69 2.89 6.88
CA GLU A 24 -7.75 3.90 6.89
C GLU A 24 -7.34 5.16 6.12
N TRP A 25 -8.32 5.99 5.77
CA TRP A 25 -8.14 7.25 5.06
C TRP A 25 -8.65 8.41 5.90
N ARG A 26 -7.97 9.56 5.81
CA ARG A 26 -8.46 10.83 6.34
C ARG A 26 -8.27 11.96 5.35
N LYS A 27 -9.17 12.93 5.41
CA LYS A 27 -9.07 14.20 4.70
C LYS A 27 -8.39 15.22 5.62
N VAL A 28 -7.31 15.83 5.17
CA VAL A 28 -6.53 16.83 5.90
C VAL A 28 -6.87 18.21 5.33
N PRO A 29 -7.53 19.09 6.10
CA PRO A 29 -7.76 20.47 5.68
C PRO A 29 -6.42 21.18 5.42
N GLN A 30 -6.38 22.01 4.38
CA GLN A 30 -5.23 22.84 4.05
C GLN A 30 -5.57 24.30 4.34
N ARG A 31 -4.59 25.08 4.81
CA ARG A 31 -4.77 26.51 5.06
C ARG A 31 -5.03 27.28 3.77
N THR A 32 -4.44 26.82 2.67
CA THR A 32 -4.64 27.34 1.31
C THR A 32 -4.79 26.17 0.34
N GLY A 33 -5.75 26.26 -0.59
CA GLY A 33 -6.01 25.22 -1.59
C GLY A 33 -6.95 24.10 -1.12
N PRO A 34 -7.17 23.08 -1.96
CA PRO A 34 -8.09 22.00 -1.67
C PRO A 34 -7.54 21.09 -0.55
N PRO A 35 -8.41 20.41 0.23
CA PRO A 35 -7.98 19.43 1.21
C PRO A 35 -7.23 18.27 0.55
N GLN A 36 -6.24 17.74 1.25
CA GLN A 36 -5.46 16.60 0.78
C GLN A 36 -5.88 15.31 1.49
N TRP A 37 -5.60 14.17 0.88
CA TRP A 37 -5.87 12.86 1.48
C TRP A 37 -4.60 12.26 2.06
N GLN A 38 -4.74 11.63 3.23
CA GLN A 38 -3.72 10.77 3.82
C GLN A 38 -4.29 9.37 4.07
N ALA A 39 -3.45 8.37 3.93
CA ALA A 39 -3.73 7.02 4.37
C ALA A 39 -2.88 6.68 5.60
N ARG A 40 -3.45 5.91 6.52
CA ARG A 40 -2.67 5.26 7.57
C ARG A 40 -2.17 3.94 7.03
N VAL A 41 -0.86 3.79 6.95
CA VAL A 41 -0.21 2.66 6.29
C VAL A 41 0.62 1.89 7.30
N ILE A 42 0.45 0.57 7.32
CA ILE A 42 1.32 -0.36 8.04
C ILE A 42 2.35 -0.94 7.08
N PHE A 43 3.63 -0.94 7.47
CA PHE A 43 4.73 -1.47 6.67
C PHE A 43 5.88 -1.96 7.57
N VAL A 44 6.82 -2.70 6.98
CA VAL A 44 8.02 -3.18 7.66
C VAL A 44 9.22 -2.28 7.35
N ARG A 45 10.00 -1.92 8.37
CA ARG A 45 11.26 -1.18 8.26
C ARG A 45 12.34 -1.90 9.05
N GLY A 46 13.25 -2.59 8.35
CA GLY A 46 14.16 -3.54 9.01
C GLY A 46 13.36 -4.65 9.67
N GLU A 47 13.53 -4.84 10.98
CA GLU A 47 12.80 -5.84 11.77
C GLU A 47 11.56 -5.27 12.47
N GLN A 48 11.23 -3.99 12.25
CA GLN A 48 10.13 -3.31 12.94
C GLN A 48 8.89 -3.19 12.06
N VAL A 49 7.72 -3.36 12.68
CA VAL A 49 6.43 -3.00 12.08
C VAL A 49 6.11 -1.56 12.46
N VAL A 50 5.87 -0.73 11.45
CA VAL A 50 5.64 0.71 11.59
C VAL A 50 4.24 1.05 11.06
N VAL A 51 3.57 2.00 11.73
CA VAL A 51 2.26 2.51 11.30
C VAL A 51 2.30 4.03 11.26
N GLU A 52 2.15 4.62 10.07
CA GLU A 52 2.30 6.06 9.86
C GLU A 52 1.23 6.62 8.91
N TRP A 53 1.00 7.93 9.01
CA TRP A 53 0.16 8.67 8.06
C TRP A 53 0.99 9.16 6.88
N TRP A 54 0.59 8.75 5.67
CA TRP A 54 1.26 9.13 4.42
C TRP A 54 0.29 9.86 3.51
N TYR A 55 0.76 10.91 2.84
CA TYR A 55 -0.04 11.59 1.83
C TYR A 55 -0.28 10.68 0.62
N ALA A 56 -1.50 10.72 0.11
CA ALA A 56 -1.94 9.87 -0.99
C ALA A 56 -1.06 9.97 -2.25
N VAL A 57 -0.44 11.14 -2.47
CA VAL A 57 0.48 11.39 -3.59
C VAL A 57 1.72 10.50 -3.58
N TYR A 58 2.11 9.98 -2.42
CA TYR A 58 3.26 9.07 -2.26
C TYR A 58 2.86 7.59 -2.26
N LEU A 59 1.59 7.28 -2.54
CA LEU A 59 1.07 5.92 -2.49
C LEU A 59 0.69 5.46 -3.89
N VAL A 60 1.35 4.42 -4.37
CA VAL A 60 1.05 3.81 -5.66
C VAL A 60 0.36 2.46 -5.40
N PRO A 61 -0.89 2.26 -5.84
CA PRO A 61 -1.56 0.96 -5.68
C PRO A 61 -0.75 -0.16 -6.33
N VAL A 62 -0.56 -1.26 -5.60
CA VAL A 62 -0.01 -2.48 -6.18
C VAL A 62 -1.16 -3.23 -6.83
N ALA A 63 -1.04 -3.52 -8.13
CA ALA A 63 -1.93 -4.49 -8.77
C ALA A 63 -1.65 -5.87 -8.16
N SER A 64 -2.58 -6.38 -7.35
CA SER A 64 -2.54 -7.78 -6.92
C SER A 64 -3.51 -8.59 -7.75
N GLU A 65 -2.99 -9.51 -8.55
CA GLU A 65 -3.78 -10.70 -8.89
C GLU A 65 -3.87 -11.56 -7.62
N GLY A 66 -5.02 -12.18 -7.37
CA GLY A 66 -5.10 -13.18 -6.30
C GLY A 66 -4.04 -14.25 -6.53
N PRO A 67 -3.48 -14.88 -5.48
CA PRO A 67 -2.53 -15.98 -5.67
C PRO A 67 -3.17 -16.97 -6.64
N GLY A 68 -2.51 -17.15 -7.78
CA GLY A 68 -3.10 -17.78 -8.95
C GLY A 68 -3.81 -19.06 -8.54
N THR A 69 -5.04 -19.24 -9.02
CA THR A 69 -5.65 -20.56 -9.09
C THR A 69 -4.76 -21.36 -10.04
N GLN A 70 -3.62 -21.87 -9.54
CA GLN A 70 -2.92 -22.96 -10.18
C GLN A 70 -3.95 -24.08 -10.21
N LYS A 71 -4.68 -24.18 -11.33
CA LYS A 71 -5.41 -25.39 -11.66
C LYS A 71 -4.37 -26.49 -11.52
N ARG A 72 -4.55 -27.36 -10.53
CA ARG A 72 -3.83 -28.63 -10.45
C ARG A 72 -3.80 -29.17 -11.88
N PRO A 73 -2.63 -29.51 -12.45
CA PRO A 73 -2.63 -30.25 -13.69
C PRO A 73 -3.52 -31.47 -13.47
N ALA A 74 -4.51 -31.65 -14.34
CA ALA A 74 -5.36 -32.81 -14.28
C ALA A 74 -4.45 -34.03 -14.35
N THR A 75 -4.37 -34.78 -13.26
CA THR A 75 -3.72 -36.08 -13.26
C THR A 75 -4.45 -36.91 -14.31
N HIS A 76 -3.77 -37.17 -15.44
CA HIS A 76 -4.17 -38.22 -16.35
C HIS A 76 -4.07 -39.53 -15.57
N GLU A 77 -5.19 -40.09 -15.16
CA GLU A 77 -5.30 -41.52 -14.92
C GLU A 77 -6.05 -42.13 -16.10
N GLY A 78 -5.44 -43.18 -16.65
CA GLY A 78 -5.78 -43.80 -17.93
C GLY A 78 -6.87 -44.85 -17.87
#